data_AF-A0AAE8EKC8-F1
#
_entry.id   AF-A0AAE8EKC8-F1
#
_cell.length_a   1.000
_cell.length_b   1.000
_cell.length_c   1.000
_cell.angle_alpha   90.00
_cell.angle_beta   90.00
_cell.angle_gamma   90.00
#
_symmetry.space_group_name_H-M   'P 1'
#
loop_
_entity.id
_entity.type
_entity.pdbx_description
1 polymer ?
#
loop_
_entity_poly.entity_id
_entity_poly.type
_entity_poly.pdbx_seq_one_letter_code
_entity_poly.pdbx_strand_id
1 'polypeptide(L)'
;MSSGFFRSFHHLNRRHKIMLLSGVLILILMLIWASLWLRQRMTHINESDARIVGEVISLASRESGWLTARPVIDGDEIKKDQILAQIDDRDARLRLAELEASLAAADAQVNYSQAQRQTTDLTTKAELEEARAQLASAESALSNAGYQLTLAQNNFKRDDQLVKTGLTPKKTWDESHALLLQRQSEQKEAEAQRVSQQAALANAQAQRNNLTVLDRQIEMQHQQQVALQAQVDQLKQEIADRALRSPVNGVVDRTIGNVGDYIQEGQWVMMVHDPRNLWVEANIKETAIEHVQVGQKVDITVDAYPGVTFLGHIMRVGNAATNQFALLPSPNPSGNFTKITQRVPVRIALDRPDTRLKPGLMAEVNINVAN
;
A
#
# COMPACT_ATOMS: atom_id res chain seq x y z
N MET A 1 36.96 42.65 -97.35
CA MET A 1 36.70 41.30 -96.82
C MET A 1 37.09 41.26 -95.36
N SER A 2 36.19 40.70 -94.54
CA SER A 2 36.26 40.37 -93.11
C SER A 2 37.63 40.33 -92.43
N SER A 3 37.74 40.95 -91.25
CA SER A 3 38.01 40.26 -89.96
C SER A 3 38.61 41.20 -88.89
N GLY A 4 38.26 40.93 -87.62
CA GLY A 4 39.16 41.21 -86.49
C GLY A 4 38.69 42.25 -85.47
N PHE A 5 37.97 41.82 -84.44
CA PHE A 5 37.94 42.53 -83.16
C PHE A 5 38.43 41.57 -82.06
N PHE A 6 39.70 41.71 -81.69
CA PHE A 6 40.24 41.19 -80.43
C PHE A 6 41.31 42.13 -79.87
N ARG A 7 41.25 42.29 -78.55
CA ARG A 7 42.24 42.84 -77.60
C ARG A 7 42.29 44.36 -77.39
N SER A 8 42.11 44.75 -76.11
CA SER A 8 43.27 45.14 -75.29
C SER A 8 42.92 45.11 -73.79
N PHE A 9 43.72 44.39 -73.01
CA PHE A 9 43.76 44.43 -71.54
C PHE A 9 45.23 44.67 -71.16
N HIS A 10 45.56 45.83 -70.58
CA HIS A 10 46.25 45.96 -69.29
C HIS A 10 46.74 47.39 -69.02
N HIS A 11 46.32 47.96 -67.87
CA HIS A 11 47.19 48.51 -66.82
C HIS A 11 46.31 48.93 -65.62
N LEU A 12 46.07 48.04 -64.65
CA LEU A 12 45.35 48.41 -63.42
C LEU A 12 46.32 48.88 -62.33
N ASN A 13 46.14 50.13 -61.90
CA ASN A 13 46.83 50.77 -60.77
C ASN A 13 46.70 49.95 -59.48
N ARG A 14 47.74 49.94 -58.64
CA ARG A 14 47.80 49.19 -57.36
C ARG A 14 46.59 49.47 -56.45
N ARG A 15 46.05 50.69 -56.48
CA ARG A 15 44.81 51.08 -55.79
C ARG A 15 43.54 50.40 -56.34
N HIS A 16 43.42 50.26 -57.66
CA HIS A 16 42.29 49.55 -58.29
C HIS A 16 42.38 48.04 -58.07
N LYS A 17 43.59 47.47 -58.01
CA LYS A 17 43.79 46.07 -57.61
C LYS A 17 43.40 45.84 -56.14
N ILE A 18 43.76 46.75 -55.23
CA ILE A 18 43.33 46.69 -53.82
C ILE A 18 41.81 46.87 -53.69
N MET A 19 41.20 47.78 -54.45
CA MET A 19 39.75 48.01 -54.47
C MET A 19 38.96 46.80 -55.01
N LEU A 20 39.46 46.17 -56.07
CA LEU A 20 38.89 44.92 -56.61
C LEU A 20 39.08 43.77 -55.62
N LEU A 21 40.25 43.65 -54.98
CA LEU A 21 40.49 42.65 -53.92
C LEU A 21 39.56 42.86 -52.72
N SER A 22 39.34 44.10 -52.27
CA SER A 22 38.40 44.38 -51.17
C SER A 22 36.94 44.15 -51.58
N GLY A 23 36.56 44.46 -52.82
CA GLY A 23 35.22 44.19 -53.34
C GLY A 23 34.93 42.69 -53.43
N VAL A 24 35.90 41.91 -53.90
CA VAL A 24 35.83 40.44 -53.91
C VAL A 24 35.78 39.88 -52.48
N LEU A 25 36.57 40.42 -51.55
CA LEU A 25 36.55 39.99 -50.15
C LEU A 25 35.18 40.25 -49.48
N ILE A 26 34.57 41.41 -49.73
CA ILE A 26 33.23 41.74 -49.22
C ILE A 26 32.17 40.82 -49.83
N LEU A 27 32.26 40.54 -51.14
CA LEU A 27 31.35 39.62 -51.82
C LEU A 27 31.46 38.20 -51.23
N ILE A 28 32.69 37.73 -50.97
CA ILE A 28 32.94 36.44 -50.33
C ILE A 28 32.36 36.43 -48.90
N LEU A 29 32.57 37.49 -48.12
CA LEU A 29 31.98 37.62 -46.77
C LEU A 29 30.45 37.62 -46.81
N MET A 30 29.82 38.32 -47.76
CA MET A 30 28.36 38.27 -47.95
C MET A 30 27.88 36.89 -48.37
N LEU A 31 28.59 36.18 -49.26
CA LEU A 31 28.24 34.82 -49.67
C LEU A 31 28.39 33.82 -48.52
N ILE A 32 29.43 33.96 -47.69
CA ILE A 32 29.60 33.15 -46.47
C ILE A 32 28.47 33.45 -45.48
N TRP A 33 28.16 34.73 -45.24
CA TRP A 33 27.08 35.13 -44.35
C TRP A 33 25.71 34.65 -44.86
N ALA A 34 25.42 34.82 -46.15
CA ALA A 34 24.20 34.34 -46.79
C ALA A 34 24.11 32.81 -46.77
N SER A 35 25.23 32.10 -46.95
CA SER A 35 25.28 30.63 -46.86
C SER A 35 25.02 30.15 -45.44
N LEU A 36 25.62 30.78 -44.43
CA LEU A 36 25.37 30.47 -43.02
C LEU A 36 23.92 30.79 -42.62
N TRP A 37 23.38 31.91 -43.10
CA TRP A 37 22.00 32.31 -42.84
C TRP A 37 20.98 31.38 -43.52
N LEU A 38 21.21 31.00 -44.78
CA LEU A 38 20.39 29.99 -45.48
C LEU A 38 20.45 28.64 -44.76
N ARG A 39 21.65 28.20 -44.36
CA ARG A 39 21.82 26.95 -43.60
C ARG A 39 21.04 27.00 -42.30
N GLN A 40 21.19 28.06 -41.51
CA GLN A 40 20.46 28.21 -40.25
C GLN A 40 18.94 28.16 -40.48
N ARG A 41 18.44 28.88 -41.48
CA ARG A 41 17.00 28.90 -41.82
C ARG A 41 16.44 27.56 -42.31
N MET A 42 17.25 26.72 -42.96
CA MET A 42 16.82 25.39 -43.43
C MET A 42 17.00 24.28 -42.39
N THR A 43 17.88 24.48 -41.40
CA THR A 43 18.26 23.44 -40.42
C THR A 43 17.59 23.62 -39.06
N HIS A 44 16.89 24.73 -38.84
CA HIS A 44 16.33 25.09 -37.54
C HIS A 44 14.87 25.49 -37.66
N ILE A 45 14.01 24.85 -36.87
CA ILE A 45 12.60 25.22 -36.73
C ILE A 45 12.45 26.06 -35.47
N ASN A 46 12.13 27.34 -35.64
CA ASN A 46 11.85 28.26 -34.53
C ASN A 46 10.35 28.31 -34.26
N GLU A 47 9.94 28.00 -33.03
CA GLU A 47 8.55 28.11 -32.58
C GLU A 47 8.48 28.88 -31.27
N SER A 48 7.66 29.93 -31.25
CA SER A 48 7.45 30.80 -30.10
C SER A 48 6.19 30.43 -29.29
N ASP A 49 5.39 29.47 -29.77
CA ASP A 49 4.23 28.94 -29.06
C ASP A 49 4.68 27.77 -28.19
N ALA A 50 5.53 28.05 -27.20
CA ALA A 50 6.01 27.07 -26.25
C ALA A 50 5.92 27.59 -24.81
N ARG A 51 5.70 26.67 -23.88
CA ARG A 51 5.60 26.98 -22.44
C ARG A 51 6.22 25.88 -21.60
N ILE A 52 6.76 26.26 -20.46
CA ILE A 52 7.21 25.31 -19.45
C ILE A 52 5.99 24.74 -18.74
N VAL A 53 5.93 23.42 -18.66
CA VAL A 53 4.88 22.67 -18.00
C VAL A 53 5.53 21.72 -16.99
N GLY A 54 4.87 21.54 -15.86
CA GLY A 54 5.22 20.54 -14.87
C GLY A 54 4.00 19.71 -14.50
N GLU A 55 4.23 18.55 -13.92
CA GLU A 55 3.17 17.78 -13.28
C GLU A 55 2.76 18.47 -11.98
N VAL A 56 1.56 19.04 -11.97
CA VAL A 56 0.97 19.67 -10.79
C VAL A 56 0.11 18.65 -10.06
N ILE A 57 0.46 18.38 -8.80
CA ILE A 57 -0.21 17.46 -7.91
C ILE A 57 -1.16 18.26 -7.02
N SER A 58 -2.46 18.01 -7.18
CA SER A 58 -3.49 18.55 -6.28
C SER A 58 -3.60 17.69 -5.03
N LEU A 59 -3.26 18.27 -3.89
CA LEU A 59 -3.35 17.64 -2.58
C LEU A 59 -4.75 17.88 -2.01
N ALA A 60 -5.50 16.80 -1.87
CA ALA A 60 -6.83 16.78 -1.27
C ALA A 60 -6.78 16.33 0.19
N SER A 61 -7.72 16.81 0.99
CA SER A 61 -7.93 16.23 2.32
C SER A 61 -8.57 14.84 2.20
N ARG A 62 -8.10 13.90 3.02
CA ARG A 62 -8.75 12.59 3.20
C ARG A 62 -9.81 12.60 4.29
N GLU A 63 -9.78 13.60 5.15
CA GLU A 63 -10.66 13.70 6.31
C GLU A 63 -11.35 15.06 6.34
N SER A 64 -12.56 15.10 6.87
CA SER A 64 -13.25 16.38 7.08
C SER A 64 -12.88 17.03 8.41
N GLY A 65 -12.84 18.36 8.43
CA GLY A 65 -12.61 19.11 9.66
C GLY A 65 -12.09 20.54 9.43
N TRP A 66 -11.88 21.24 10.54
CA TRP A 66 -11.36 22.61 10.53
C TRP A 66 -9.85 22.62 10.30
N LEU A 67 -9.38 23.45 9.35
CA LEU A 67 -7.95 23.66 9.15
C LEU A 67 -7.37 24.51 10.28
N THR A 68 -6.55 23.91 11.14
CA THR A 68 -6.00 24.57 12.35
C THR A 68 -4.63 25.20 12.11
N ALA A 69 -3.83 24.63 11.23
CA ALA A 69 -2.51 25.16 10.88
C ALA A 69 -2.16 24.92 9.42
N ARG A 70 -1.43 25.86 8.83
CA ARG A 70 -0.84 25.77 7.49
C ARG A 70 0.54 26.44 7.53
N PRO A 71 1.61 25.69 7.89
CA PRO A 71 2.94 26.27 8.07
C PRO A 71 3.64 26.72 6.78
N VAL A 72 3.06 26.40 5.62
CA VAL A 72 3.62 26.75 4.30
C VAL A 72 2.72 27.73 3.55
N ILE A 73 3.32 28.54 2.70
CA ILE A 73 2.65 29.48 1.79
C ILE A 73 3.06 29.23 0.34
N ASP A 74 2.36 29.88 -0.59
CA ASP A 74 2.65 29.83 -2.02
C ASP A 74 4.11 30.24 -2.29
N GLY A 75 4.84 29.39 -3.01
CA GLY A 75 6.25 29.59 -3.36
C GLY A 75 7.26 28.93 -2.42
N ASP A 76 6.83 28.37 -1.28
CA ASP A 76 7.75 27.68 -0.36
C ASP A 76 8.27 26.36 -0.94
N GLU A 77 9.55 26.07 -0.68
CA GLU A 77 10.14 24.76 -0.93
C GLU A 77 9.71 23.75 0.14
N ILE A 78 9.28 22.58 -0.31
CA ILE A 78 8.77 21.51 0.54
C ILE A 78 9.52 20.21 0.30
N LYS A 79 9.66 19.42 1.36
CA LYS A 79 10.23 18.07 1.30
C LYS A 79 9.12 17.03 1.33
N LYS A 80 9.42 15.85 0.78
CA LYS A 80 8.57 14.68 0.91
C LYS A 80 8.29 14.39 2.40
N ASP A 81 7.04 14.04 2.70
CA ASP A 81 6.48 13.75 4.02
C ASP A 81 6.42 14.93 5.01
N GLN A 82 6.83 16.14 4.59
CA GLN A 82 6.66 17.37 5.35
C GLN A 82 5.17 17.70 5.52
N ILE A 83 4.78 18.11 6.73
CA ILE A 83 3.41 18.55 7.03
C ILE A 83 3.17 19.91 6.38
N LEU A 84 2.14 19.99 5.55
CA LEU A 84 1.75 21.18 4.80
C LEU A 84 0.52 21.86 5.41
N ALA A 85 -0.37 21.07 6.00
CA ALA A 85 -1.60 21.51 6.63
C ALA A 85 -2.01 20.53 7.73
N GLN A 86 -2.65 21.04 8.78
CA GLN A 86 -3.17 20.25 9.90
C GLN A 86 -4.66 20.52 10.07
N ILE A 87 -5.44 19.45 10.10
CA ILE A 87 -6.87 19.46 10.41
C ILE A 87 -7.04 19.14 11.90
N ASP A 88 -8.06 19.74 12.53
CA ASP A 88 -8.39 19.49 13.93
C ASP A 88 -8.62 17.99 14.20
N ASP A 89 -7.83 17.44 15.13
CA ASP A 89 -7.83 16.03 15.49
C ASP A 89 -8.25 15.78 16.95
N ARG A 90 -8.66 16.83 17.69
CA ARG A 90 -8.97 16.72 19.14
C ARG A 90 -10.06 15.69 19.43
N ASP A 91 -11.18 15.77 18.72
CA ASP A 91 -12.30 14.84 18.89
C ASP A 91 -11.92 13.40 18.50
N ALA A 92 -11.07 13.26 17.48
CA ALA A 92 -10.57 11.95 17.06
C ALA A 92 -9.62 11.35 18.11
N ARG A 93 -8.74 12.15 18.73
CA ARG A 93 -7.88 11.70 19.83
C ARG A 93 -8.65 11.29 21.07
N LEU A 94 -9.74 12.00 21.39
CA LEU A 94 -10.62 11.59 22.51
C LEU A 94 -11.31 10.26 22.22
N ARG A 95 -11.84 10.07 21.01
CA ARG A 95 -12.39 8.78 20.57
C ARG A 95 -11.34 7.66 20.55
N LEU A 96 -10.10 7.98 20.21
CA LEU A 96 -9.00 7.02 20.27
C LEU A 96 -8.75 6.56 21.71
N ALA A 97 -8.69 7.48 22.66
CA ALA A 97 -8.53 7.14 24.07
C ALA A 97 -9.69 6.27 24.60
N GLU A 98 -10.93 6.54 24.17
CA GLU A 98 -12.10 5.72 24.51
C GLU A 98 -12.00 4.28 23.93
N LEU A 99 -11.58 4.14 22.68
CA LEU A 99 -11.38 2.82 22.05
C LEU A 99 -10.20 2.07 22.67
N GLU A 100 -9.10 2.74 22.97
CA GLU A 100 -7.94 2.13 23.66
C GLU A 100 -8.33 1.65 25.07
N ALA A 101 -9.15 2.40 25.80
CA ALA A 101 -9.69 1.96 27.08
C ALA A 101 -10.62 0.74 26.93
N SER A 102 -11.45 0.71 25.88
CA SER A 102 -12.34 -0.42 25.57
C SER A 102 -11.55 -1.68 25.18
N LEU A 103 -10.47 -1.52 24.42
CA LEU A 103 -9.54 -2.60 24.10
C LEU A 103 -8.86 -3.14 25.37
N ALA A 104 -8.35 -2.26 26.23
CA ALA A 104 -7.74 -2.68 27.50
C ALA A 104 -8.73 -3.45 28.41
N ALA A 105 -10.01 -3.07 28.41
CA ALA A 105 -11.06 -3.81 29.11
C ALA A 105 -11.30 -5.21 28.48
N ALA A 106 -11.28 -5.32 27.15
CA ALA A 106 -11.39 -6.59 26.46
C ALA A 106 -10.18 -7.51 26.75
N ASP A 107 -8.97 -6.96 26.75
CA ASP A 107 -7.74 -7.69 27.11
C ASP A 107 -7.82 -8.25 28.53
N ALA A 108 -8.27 -7.43 29.49
CA ALA A 108 -8.47 -7.85 30.86
C ALA A 108 -9.50 -8.99 30.98
N GLN A 109 -10.57 -8.93 30.16
CA GLN A 109 -11.60 -9.96 30.13
C GLN A 109 -11.07 -11.30 29.58
N VAL A 110 -10.25 -11.27 28.53
CA VAL A 110 -9.59 -12.48 27.99
C VAL A 110 -8.65 -13.08 29.04
N ASN A 111 -7.81 -12.27 29.67
CA ASN A 111 -6.89 -12.72 30.72
C ASN A 111 -7.63 -13.36 31.91
N TYR A 112 -8.75 -12.76 32.33
CA TYR A 112 -9.61 -13.32 33.37
C TYR A 112 -10.14 -14.70 32.97
N SER A 113 -10.69 -14.84 31.76
CA SER A 113 -11.22 -16.12 31.27
C SER A 113 -10.13 -17.19 31.12
N GLN A 114 -8.92 -16.82 30.72
CA GLN A 114 -7.77 -17.71 30.66
C GLN A 114 -7.36 -18.21 32.06
N ALA A 115 -7.29 -17.31 33.05
CA ALA A 115 -7.02 -17.68 34.44
C ALA A 115 -8.11 -18.60 35.02
N GLN A 116 -9.38 -18.33 34.69
CA GLN A 116 -10.49 -19.19 35.06
C GLN A 116 -10.35 -20.59 34.44
N ARG A 117 -10.06 -20.68 33.14
CA ARG A 117 -9.81 -21.94 32.44
C ARG A 117 -8.65 -22.72 33.06
N GLN A 118 -7.54 -22.07 33.37
CA GLN A 118 -6.39 -22.71 34.01
C GLN A 118 -6.77 -23.29 35.38
N THR A 119 -7.52 -22.54 36.18
CA THR A 119 -8.03 -23.01 37.47
C THR A 119 -8.93 -24.23 37.28
N THR A 120 -9.86 -24.19 36.32
CA THR A 120 -10.74 -25.33 36.01
C THR A 120 -9.98 -26.55 35.49
N ASP A 121 -8.91 -26.37 34.70
CA ASP A 121 -8.11 -27.52 34.23
C ASP A 121 -7.37 -28.17 35.40
N LEU A 122 -6.82 -27.40 36.33
CA LEU A 122 -6.17 -27.93 37.52
C LEU A 122 -7.14 -28.71 38.42
N THR A 123 -8.34 -28.16 38.69
CA THR A 123 -9.33 -28.84 39.54
C THR A 123 -9.88 -30.09 38.88
N THR A 124 -10.29 -30.02 37.60
CA THR A 124 -10.84 -31.18 36.90
C THR A 124 -9.79 -32.27 36.65
N LYS A 125 -8.51 -31.91 36.49
CA LYS A 125 -7.42 -32.87 36.43
C LYS A 125 -7.25 -33.59 37.76
N ALA A 126 -7.29 -32.88 38.89
CA ALA A 126 -7.21 -33.49 40.22
C ALA A 126 -8.38 -34.44 40.49
N GLU A 127 -9.61 -34.02 40.17
CA GLU A 127 -10.83 -34.84 40.28
C GLU A 127 -10.74 -36.12 39.42
N LEU A 128 -10.18 -36.02 38.21
CA LEU A 128 -10.01 -37.16 37.32
C LEU A 128 -9.00 -38.17 37.89
N GLU A 129 -7.87 -37.70 38.43
CA GLU A 129 -6.88 -38.58 39.05
C GLU A 129 -7.43 -39.24 40.33
N GLU A 130 -8.23 -38.50 41.12
CA GLU A 130 -8.91 -39.05 42.29
C GLU A 130 -9.89 -40.18 41.89
N ALA A 131 -10.76 -39.94 40.90
CA ALA A 131 -11.71 -40.93 40.41
C ALA A 131 -11.01 -42.17 39.84
N ARG A 132 -9.86 -42.00 39.17
CA ARG A 132 -9.02 -43.13 38.70
C ARG A 132 -8.45 -43.95 39.85
N ALA A 133 -7.95 -43.29 40.90
CA ALA A 133 -7.42 -43.98 42.08
C ALA A 133 -8.52 -44.77 42.81
N GLN A 134 -9.72 -44.20 42.93
CA GLN A 134 -10.87 -44.86 43.55
C GLN A 134 -11.33 -46.09 42.75
N LEU A 135 -11.38 -45.99 41.41
CA LEU A 135 -11.68 -47.13 40.55
C LEU A 135 -10.63 -48.23 40.68
N ALA A 136 -9.34 -47.90 40.64
CA ALA A 136 -8.26 -48.88 40.81
C ALA A 136 -8.31 -49.60 42.17
N SER A 137 -8.69 -48.89 43.24
CA SER A 137 -8.93 -49.48 44.56
C SER A 137 -10.13 -50.43 44.54
N ALA A 138 -11.23 -50.06 43.88
CA ALA A 138 -12.42 -50.92 43.76
C ALA A 138 -12.14 -52.18 42.91
N GLU A 139 -11.34 -52.06 41.85
CA GLU A 139 -10.88 -53.19 41.04
C GLU A 139 -10.01 -54.16 41.85
N SER A 140 -9.13 -53.63 42.69
CA SER A 140 -8.30 -54.43 43.60
C SER A 140 -9.17 -55.17 44.64
N ALA A 141 -10.19 -54.51 45.20
CA ALA A 141 -11.15 -55.14 46.11
C ALA A 141 -11.96 -56.25 45.43
N LEU A 142 -12.43 -56.03 44.20
CA LEU A 142 -13.12 -57.05 43.40
C LEU A 142 -12.21 -58.24 43.09
N SER A 143 -10.95 -58.00 42.75
CA SER A 143 -9.96 -59.06 42.52
C SER A 143 -9.77 -59.92 43.77
N ASN A 144 -9.59 -59.29 44.94
CA ASN A 144 -9.50 -59.97 46.22
C ASN A 144 -10.75 -60.81 46.55
N ALA A 145 -11.95 -60.25 46.36
CA ALA A 145 -13.21 -60.97 46.54
C ALA A 145 -13.32 -62.18 45.58
N GLY A 146 -12.85 -62.03 44.33
CA GLY A 146 -12.78 -63.10 43.34
C GLY A 146 -11.84 -64.25 43.76
N TYR A 147 -10.68 -63.94 44.34
CA TYR A 147 -9.77 -64.96 44.88
C TYR A 147 -10.40 -65.72 46.05
N GLN A 148 -11.02 -65.01 47.00
CA GLN A 148 -11.69 -65.62 48.15
C GLN A 148 -12.87 -66.51 47.72
N LEU A 149 -13.65 -66.06 46.74
CA LEU A 149 -14.71 -66.86 46.16
C LEU A 149 -14.17 -68.12 45.49
N THR A 150 -13.09 -68.02 44.71
CA THR A 150 -12.46 -69.17 44.05
C THR A 150 -12.00 -70.20 45.07
N LEU A 151 -11.39 -69.77 46.18
CA LEU A 151 -11.00 -70.65 47.28
C LEU A 151 -12.22 -71.34 47.92
N ALA A 152 -13.27 -70.57 48.21
CA ALA A 152 -14.52 -71.10 48.78
C ALA A 152 -15.22 -72.11 47.84
N GLN A 153 -15.24 -71.83 46.53
CA GLN A 153 -15.75 -72.74 45.50
C GLN A 153 -14.98 -74.05 45.47
N ASN A 154 -13.64 -73.99 45.54
CA ASN A 154 -12.79 -75.18 45.51
C ASN A 154 -12.96 -76.02 46.78
N ASN A 155 -13.08 -75.40 47.95
CA ASN A 155 -13.35 -76.11 49.20
C ASN A 155 -14.74 -76.74 49.20
N PHE A 156 -15.78 -76.00 48.81
CA PHE A 156 -17.14 -76.55 48.67
C PHE A 156 -17.19 -77.73 47.70
N LYS A 157 -16.54 -77.63 46.53
CA LYS A 157 -16.45 -78.76 45.57
C LYS A 157 -15.79 -79.99 46.19
N ARG A 158 -14.76 -79.80 47.00
CA ARG A 158 -14.07 -80.89 47.72
C ARG A 158 -15.00 -81.53 48.75
N ASP A 159 -15.63 -80.71 49.59
CA ASP A 159 -16.49 -81.19 50.68
C ASP A 159 -17.77 -81.85 50.14
N ASP A 160 -18.32 -81.38 49.02
CA ASP A 160 -19.45 -81.99 48.30
C ASP A 160 -19.13 -83.42 47.82
N GLN A 161 -17.91 -83.66 47.35
CA GLN A 161 -17.45 -85.01 46.96
C GLN A 161 -17.22 -85.92 48.18
N LEU A 162 -16.66 -85.38 49.26
CA LEU A 162 -16.35 -86.14 50.47
C LEU A 162 -17.60 -86.55 51.27
N VAL A 163 -18.64 -85.71 51.30
CA VAL A 163 -19.92 -86.08 51.93
C VAL A 163 -20.62 -87.19 51.15
N LYS A 164 -20.58 -87.17 49.81
CA LYS A 164 -21.16 -88.23 48.95
C LYS A 164 -20.50 -89.59 49.16
N THR A 165 -19.22 -89.60 49.55
CA THR A 165 -18.45 -90.81 49.84
C THR A 165 -18.49 -91.22 51.32
N GLY A 166 -19.22 -90.48 52.17
CA GLY A 166 -19.37 -90.76 53.61
C GLY A 166 -18.14 -90.43 54.47
N LEU A 167 -17.15 -89.74 53.91
CA LEU A 167 -15.86 -89.44 54.55
C LEU A 167 -15.88 -88.16 55.40
N THR A 168 -16.98 -87.41 55.41
CA THR A 168 -17.08 -86.12 56.12
C THR A 168 -18.50 -85.88 56.66
N PRO A 169 -18.68 -85.27 57.85
CA PRO A 169 -20.01 -84.96 58.40
C PRO A 169 -20.81 -83.93 57.58
N LYS A 170 -22.13 -84.07 57.53
CA LYS A 170 -23.02 -83.09 56.83
C LYS A 170 -22.85 -81.65 57.32
N LYS A 171 -22.53 -81.44 58.60
CA LYS A 171 -22.29 -80.12 59.19
C LYS A 171 -21.22 -79.30 58.45
N THR A 172 -20.12 -79.93 58.04
CA THR A 172 -19.03 -79.20 57.35
C THR A 172 -19.44 -78.80 55.94
N TRP A 173 -20.31 -79.61 55.29
CA TRP A 173 -20.90 -79.23 54.01
C TRP A 173 -21.79 -78.00 54.17
N ASP A 174 -22.67 -77.97 55.17
CA ASP A 174 -23.54 -76.80 55.43
C ASP A 174 -22.70 -75.53 55.71
N GLU A 175 -21.60 -75.65 56.46
CA GLU A 175 -20.64 -74.56 56.72
C GLU A 175 -19.92 -74.08 55.45
N SER A 176 -19.42 -74.99 54.62
CA SER A 176 -18.74 -74.65 53.35
C SER A 176 -19.72 -74.04 52.32
N HIS A 177 -20.97 -74.51 52.31
CA HIS A 177 -22.02 -73.99 51.45
C HIS A 177 -22.42 -72.57 51.87
N ALA A 178 -22.61 -72.33 53.17
CA ALA A 178 -22.88 -71.00 53.71
C ALA A 178 -21.74 -70.02 53.40
N LEU A 179 -20.49 -70.45 53.56
CA LEU A 179 -19.32 -69.64 53.22
C LEU A 179 -19.26 -69.31 51.72
N LEU A 180 -19.57 -70.26 50.84
CA LEU A 180 -19.64 -70.01 49.39
C LEU A 180 -20.67 -68.93 49.06
N LEU A 181 -21.89 -69.04 49.60
CA LEU A 181 -22.95 -68.05 49.38
C LEU A 181 -22.54 -66.67 49.92
N GLN A 182 -21.89 -66.63 51.08
CA GLN A 182 -21.35 -65.40 51.64
C GLN A 182 -20.32 -64.75 50.69
N ARG A 183 -19.34 -65.51 50.20
CA ARG A 183 -18.31 -64.99 49.27
C ARG A 183 -18.90 -64.57 47.92
N GLN A 184 -19.94 -65.25 47.44
CA GLN A 184 -20.67 -64.81 46.25
C GLN A 184 -21.35 -63.46 46.47
N SER A 185 -21.93 -63.22 47.66
CA SER A 185 -22.52 -61.92 47.99
C SER A 185 -21.44 -60.83 48.08
N GLU A 186 -20.32 -61.10 48.75
CA GLU A 186 -19.17 -60.18 48.86
C GLU A 186 -18.63 -59.79 47.47
N GLN A 187 -18.53 -60.74 46.54
CA GLN A 187 -18.11 -60.45 45.16
C GLN A 187 -19.10 -59.52 44.44
N LYS A 188 -20.40 -59.79 44.55
CA LYS A 188 -21.43 -58.95 43.91
C LYS A 188 -21.42 -57.52 44.45
N GLU A 189 -21.18 -57.35 45.75
CA GLU A 189 -21.03 -56.04 46.38
C GLU A 189 -19.78 -55.31 45.85
N ALA A 190 -18.64 -56.00 45.77
CA ALA A 190 -17.42 -55.44 45.19
C ALA A 190 -17.59 -55.06 43.70
N GLU A 191 -18.36 -55.85 42.94
CA GLU A 191 -18.67 -55.56 41.54
C GLU A 191 -19.57 -54.32 41.42
N ALA A 192 -20.61 -54.22 42.26
CA ALA A 192 -21.47 -53.05 42.32
C ALA A 192 -20.67 -51.79 42.67
N GLN A 193 -19.73 -51.89 43.61
CA GLN A 193 -18.83 -50.79 43.97
C GLN A 193 -17.93 -50.39 42.79
N ARG A 194 -17.34 -51.35 42.07
CA ARG A 194 -16.54 -51.06 40.86
C ARG A 194 -17.36 -50.32 39.80
N VAL A 195 -18.59 -50.76 39.54
CA VAL A 195 -19.50 -50.11 38.57
C VAL A 195 -19.84 -48.69 39.02
N SER A 196 -20.07 -48.47 40.32
CA SER A 196 -20.30 -47.14 40.89
C SER A 196 -19.09 -46.22 40.68
N GLN A 197 -17.87 -46.69 40.95
CA GLN A 197 -16.65 -45.91 40.73
C GLN A 197 -16.37 -45.65 39.24
N GLN A 198 -16.73 -46.60 38.38
CA GLN A 198 -16.63 -46.42 36.92
C GLN A 198 -17.57 -45.30 36.43
N ALA A 199 -18.78 -45.21 36.99
CA ALA A 199 -19.70 -44.11 36.70
C ALA A 199 -19.16 -42.76 37.23
N ALA A 200 -18.55 -42.74 38.42
CA ALA A 200 -17.90 -41.55 38.97
C ALA A 200 -16.76 -41.05 38.07
N LEU A 201 -15.91 -41.96 37.56
CA LEU A 201 -14.87 -41.63 36.59
C LEU A 201 -15.45 -41.05 35.29
N ALA A 202 -16.53 -41.63 34.76
CA ALA A 202 -17.19 -41.11 33.57
C ALA A 202 -17.74 -39.69 33.79
N ASN A 203 -18.28 -39.40 34.99
CA ASN A 203 -18.73 -38.06 35.36
C ASN A 203 -17.58 -37.05 35.45
N ALA A 204 -16.46 -37.43 36.07
CA ALA A 204 -15.26 -36.59 36.13
C ALA A 204 -14.71 -36.28 34.72
N GLN A 205 -14.70 -37.28 33.83
CA GLN A 205 -14.33 -37.10 32.43
C GLN A 205 -15.29 -36.15 31.70
N ALA A 206 -16.60 -36.27 31.93
CA ALA A 206 -17.60 -35.40 31.34
C ALA A 206 -17.46 -33.94 31.82
N GLN A 207 -17.17 -33.73 33.10
CA GLN A 207 -16.95 -32.40 33.68
C GLN A 207 -15.76 -31.68 33.03
N ARG A 208 -14.74 -32.43 32.59
CA ARG A 208 -13.60 -31.88 31.86
C ARG A 208 -13.97 -31.32 30.49
N ASN A 209 -15.09 -31.75 29.88
CA ASN A 209 -15.57 -31.17 28.61
C ASN A 209 -15.98 -29.70 28.75
N ASN A 210 -16.20 -29.20 29.97
CA ASN A 210 -16.43 -27.76 30.22
C ASN A 210 -15.22 -26.90 29.81
N LEU A 211 -14.01 -27.47 29.78
CA LEU A 211 -12.84 -26.78 29.25
C LEU A 211 -13.00 -26.40 27.77
N THR A 212 -13.64 -27.26 26.97
CA THR A 212 -13.93 -26.96 25.56
C THR A 212 -14.88 -25.78 25.42
N VAL A 213 -15.86 -25.65 26.33
CA VAL A 213 -16.78 -24.50 26.34
C VAL A 213 -16.02 -23.22 26.69
N LEU A 214 -15.14 -23.27 27.70
CA LEU A 214 -14.28 -22.15 28.06
C LEU A 214 -13.32 -21.77 26.93
N ASP A 215 -12.74 -22.75 26.24
CA ASP A 215 -11.89 -22.53 25.05
C ASP A 215 -12.64 -21.78 23.96
N ARG A 216 -13.89 -22.18 23.66
CA ARG A 216 -14.74 -21.48 22.69
C ARG A 216 -15.09 -20.06 23.15
N GLN A 217 -15.32 -19.86 24.45
CA GLN A 217 -15.61 -18.54 25.01
C GLN A 217 -14.40 -17.60 24.91
N ILE A 218 -13.19 -18.09 25.25
CA ILE A 218 -11.94 -17.33 25.12
C ILE A 218 -11.71 -16.96 23.65
N GLU A 219 -11.94 -17.90 22.71
CA GLU A 219 -11.81 -17.61 21.28
C GLU A 219 -12.76 -16.50 20.84
N MET A 220 -14.04 -16.55 21.23
CA MET A 220 -15.00 -15.47 20.93
C MET A 220 -14.55 -14.11 21.48
N GLN A 221 -14.03 -14.08 22.71
CA GLN A 221 -13.51 -12.86 23.33
C GLN A 221 -12.25 -12.34 22.62
N HIS A 222 -11.37 -13.24 22.20
CA HIS A 222 -10.19 -12.88 21.40
C HIS A 222 -10.58 -12.31 20.03
N GLN A 223 -11.58 -12.87 19.36
CA GLN A 223 -12.10 -12.29 18.10
C GLN A 223 -12.68 -10.89 18.32
N GLN A 224 -13.37 -10.66 19.44
CA GLN A 224 -13.85 -9.33 19.81
C GLN A 224 -12.70 -8.34 20.07
N GLN A 225 -11.63 -8.79 20.72
CA GLN A 225 -10.41 -8.01 20.94
C GLN A 225 -9.75 -7.61 19.61
N VAL A 226 -9.59 -8.55 18.68
CA VAL A 226 -9.04 -8.28 17.34
C VAL A 226 -9.90 -7.25 16.57
N ALA A 227 -11.24 -7.36 16.67
CA ALA A 227 -12.13 -6.39 16.06
C ALA A 227 -12.02 -4.98 16.66
N LEU A 228 -11.79 -4.87 17.98
CA LEU A 228 -11.52 -3.59 18.65
C LEU A 228 -10.16 -3.02 18.26
N GLN A 229 -9.13 -3.87 18.18
CA GLN A 229 -7.79 -3.46 17.72
C GLN A 229 -7.85 -2.90 16.30
N ALA A 230 -8.58 -3.54 15.39
CA ALA A 230 -8.78 -3.03 14.03
C ALA A 230 -9.46 -1.64 14.01
N GLN A 231 -10.41 -1.39 14.91
CA GLN A 231 -11.04 -0.06 15.04
C GLN A 231 -10.06 0.99 15.57
N VAL A 232 -9.20 0.63 16.53
CA VAL A 232 -8.12 1.50 17.03
C VAL A 232 -7.17 1.85 15.89
N ASP A 233 -6.75 0.87 15.09
CA ASP A 233 -5.81 1.08 13.98
C ASP A 233 -6.43 1.92 12.86
N GLN A 234 -7.71 1.71 12.55
CA GLN A 234 -8.45 2.55 11.61
C GLN A 234 -8.48 4.01 12.09
N LEU A 235 -8.84 4.26 13.35
CA LEU A 235 -8.90 5.63 13.88
C LEU A 235 -7.52 6.29 13.97
N LYS A 236 -6.46 5.52 14.25
CA LYS A 236 -5.07 6.01 14.17
C LYS A 236 -4.71 6.47 12.77
N GLN A 237 -5.14 5.74 11.74
CA GLN A 237 -4.96 6.13 10.35
C GLN A 237 -5.75 7.41 10.02
N GLU A 238 -7.01 7.51 10.45
CA GLU A 238 -7.82 8.73 10.29
C GLU A 238 -7.16 9.96 10.98
N ILE A 239 -6.54 9.78 12.15
CA ILE A 239 -5.78 10.87 12.81
C ILE A 239 -4.53 11.23 12.00
N ALA A 240 -3.81 10.23 11.49
CA ALA A 240 -2.64 10.48 10.65
C ALA A 240 -3.00 11.22 9.34
N ASP A 241 -4.15 10.88 8.74
CA ASP A 241 -4.66 11.48 7.51
C ASP A 241 -5.22 12.90 7.69
N ARG A 242 -5.45 13.35 8.94
CA ARG A 242 -5.70 14.77 9.28
C ARG A 242 -4.45 15.66 9.17
N ALA A 243 -3.27 15.08 9.03
CA ALA A 243 -2.04 15.81 8.71
C ALA A 243 -1.75 15.67 7.20
N LEU A 244 -2.00 16.73 6.44
CA LEU A 244 -1.73 16.74 5.01
C LEU A 244 -0.21 16.82 4.77
N ARG A 245 0.36 15.81 4.13
CA ARG A 245 1.80 15.71 3.86
C ARG A 245 2.13 15.78 2.38
N SER A 246 3.32 16.29 2.06
CA SER A 246 3.79 16.32 0.68
C SER A 246 4.19 14.93 0.16
N PRO A 247 3.70 14.46 -1.00
CA PRO A 247 4.13 13.19 -1.59
C PRO A 247 5.50 13.29 -2.28
N VAL A 248 5.97 14.51 -2.58
CA VAL A 248 7.19 14.78 -3.35
C VAL A 248 8.04 15.86 -2.68
N ASN A 249 9.30 15.96 -3.08
CA ASN A 249 10.08 17.19 -2.85
C ASN A 249 9.69 18.17 -3.94
N GLY A 250 9.31 19.39 -3.58
CA GLY A 250 8.67 20.27 -4.55
C GLY A 250 8.54 21.71 -4.07
N VAL A 251 7.70 22.46 -4.77
CA VAL A 251 7.33 23.83 -4.43
C VAL A 251 5.81 23.91 -4.34
N VAL A 252 5.31 24.72 -3.40
CA VAL A 252 3.87 25.02 -3.30
C VAL A 252 3.47 25.99 -4.42
N ASP A 253 2.63 25.55 -5.34
CA ASP A 253 2.13 26.40 -6.42
C ASP A 253 1.04 27.33 -5.94
N ARG A 254 0.09 26.76 -5.17
CA ARG A 254 -1.09 27.48 -4.71
C ARG A 254 -1.70 26.84 -3.47
N THR A 255 -2.07 27.68 -2.52
CA THR A 255 -2.90 27.32 -1.37
C THR A 255 -4.36 27.69 -1.64
N ILE A 256 -5.27 26.75 -1.42
CA ILE A 256 -6.72 26.92 -1.67
C ILE A 256 -7.47 27.08 -0.33
N GLY A 257 -7.14 26.28 0.69
CA GLY A 257 -7.78 26.33 2.00
C GLY A 257 -7.04 27.24 2.99
N ASN A 258 -7.78 28.10 3.71
CA ASN A 258 -7.25 29.00 4.74
C ASN A 258 -7.42 28.43 6.15
N VAL A 259 -6.54 28.86 7.06
CA VAL A 259 -6.65 28.49 8.48
C VAL A 259 -7.98 29.04 9.00
N GLY A 260 -8.79 28.16 9.60
CA GLY A 260 -10.15 28.45 10.02
C GLY A 260 -11.23 27.99 9.02
N ASP A 261 -10.88 27.56 7.81
CA ASP A 261 -11.85 26.99 6.87
C ASP A 261 -12.25 25.57 7.29
N TYR A 262 -13.50 25.21 7.03
CA TYR A 262 -13.97 23.83 7.13
C TYR A 262 -13.70 23.11 5.80
N ILE A 263 -12.85 22.08 5.84
CA ILE A 263 -12.47 21.29 4.68
C ILE A 263 -13.27 19.99 4.66
N GLN A 264 -13.85 19.67 3.50
CA GLN A 264 -14.52 18.40 3.27
C GLN A 264 -13.54 17.33 2.77
N GLU A 265 -13.89 16.05 2.97
CA GLU A 265 -13.16 14.94 2.36
C GLU A 265 -13.14 15.08 0.83
N GLY A 266 -11.99 14.84 0.21
CA GLY A 266 -11.77 14.99 -1.23
C GLY A 266 -11.56 16.43 -1.70
N GLN A 267 -11.78 17.43 -0.85
CA GLN A 267 -11.57 18.84 -1.21
C GLN A 267 -10.09 19.16 -1.34
N TRP A 268 -9.71 19.84 -2.43
CA TRP A 268 -8.34 20.30 -2.66
C TRP A 268 -7.94 21.40 -1.67
N VAL A 269 -6.80 21.22 -1.02
CA VAL A 269 -6.23 22.17 -0.04
C VAL A 269 -5.05 22.91 -0.64
N MET A 270 -4.23 22.23 -1.46
CA MET A 270 -2.98 22.77 -1.98
C MET A 270 -2.62 22.14 -3.33
N MET A 271 -1.86 22.86 -4.15
CA MET A 271 -1.24 22.37 -5.37
C MET A 271 0.28 22.46 -5.26
N VAL A 272 0.98 21.42 -5.68
CA VAL A 272 2.45 21.33 -5.61
C VAL A 272 3.02 20.71 -6.88
N HIS A 273 4.25 21.08 -7.26
CA HIS A 273 4.97 20.43 -8.35
C HIS A 273 6.41 20.06 -7.95
N ASP A 274 7.00 19.08 -8.64
CA ASP A 274 8.45 18.79 -8.52
C ASP A 274 9.22 19.64 -9.56
N PRO A 275 10.09 20.58 -9.14
CA PRO A 275 10.84 21.43 -10.06
C PRO A 275 11.87 20.67 -10.91
N ARG A 276 12.15 19.39 -10.59
CA ARG A 276 13.05 18.54 -11.38
C ARG A 276 12.32 17.81 -12.51
N ASN A 277 10.99 17.77 -12.49
CA ASN A 277 10.18 17.11 -13.50
C ASN A 277 9.39 18.14 -14.33
N LEU A 278 10.14 19.00 -15.03
CA LEU A 278 9.60 20.01 -15.92
C LEU A 278 9.92 19.64 -17.38
N TRP A 279 8.99 19.94 -18.29
CA TRP A 279 9.20 19.83 -19.73
C TRP A 279 8.68 21.08 -20.44
N VAL A 280 9.13 21.30 -21.66
CA VAL A 280 8.56 22.34 -22.52
C VAL A 280 7.53 21.69 -23.43
N GLU A 281 6.33 22.27 -23.46
CA GLU A 281 5.30 21.91 -24.42
C GLU A 281 5.27 22.99 -25.51
N ALA A 282 5.68 22.61 -26.71
CA ALA A 282 5.75 23.48 -27.87
C ALA A 282 4.71 23.08 -28.91
N ASN A 283 3.86 24.01 -29.33
CA ASN A 283 2.83 23.81 -30.33
C ASN A 283 3.38 24.11 -31.73
N ILE A 284 4.02 23.11 -32.33
CA ILE A 284 4.68 23.21 -33.63
C ILE A 284 3.63 23.19 -34.75
N LYS A 285 3.83 23.99 -35.80
CA LYS A 285 2.94 23.97 -36.98
C LYS A 285 2.97 22.61 -37.66
N GLU A 286 1.80 22.10 -38.05
CA GLU A 286 1.64 20.83 -38.78
C GLU A 286 2.56 20.73 -40.01
N THR A 287 2.77 21.83 -40.74
CA THR A 287 3.64 21.90 -41.92
C THR A 287 5.12 21.60 -41.61
N ALA A 288 5.54 21.73 -40.37
CA ALA A 288 6.92 21.53 -39.94
C ALA A 288 7.14 20.17 -39.24
N ILE A 289 6.06 19.47 -38.86
CA ILE A 289 6.11 18.21 -38.10
C ILE A 289 6.83 17.07 -38.84
N GLU A 290 6.80 17.05 -40.17
CA GLU A 290 7.52 16.04 -40.98
C GLU A 290 9.02 15.94 -40.62
N HIS A 291 9.62 17.06 -40.21
CA HIS A 291 11.04 17.15 -39.90
C HIS A 291 11.34 16.97 -38.40
N VAL A 292 10.31 16.79 -37.57
CA VAL A 292 10.41 16.72 -36.10
C VAL A 292 10.42 15.26 -35.66
N GLN A 293 11.51 14.82 -35.03
CA GLN A 293 11.72 13.44 -34.59
C GLN A 293 12.13 13.37 -33.12
N VAL A 294 11.73 12.29 -32.45
CA VAL A 294 12.12 12.01 -31.06
C VAL A 294 13.64 11.90 -30.97
N GLY A 295 14.23 12.55 -29.96
CA GLY A 295 15.68 12.59 -29.72
C GLY A 295 16.43 13.78 -30.34
N GLN A 296 15.78 14.59 -31.20
CA GLN A 296 16.40 15.80 -31.73
C GLN A 296 16.73 16.80 -30.62
N LYS A 297 17.85 17.51 -30.77
CA LYS A 297 18.28 18.56 -29.83
C LYS A 297 17.48 19.83 -30.06
N VAL A 298 17.11 20.48 -28.95
CA VAL A 298 16.34 21.71 -28.93
C VAL A 298 17.02 22.72 -28.04
N ASP A 299 17.26 23.91 -28.60
CA ASP A 299 17.68 25.08 -27.85
C ASP A 299 16.43 25.82 -27.35
N ILE A 300 16.32 26.00 -26.04
CA ILE A 300 15.15 26.57 -25.38
C ILE A 300 15.57 27.90 -24.76
N THR A 301 14.86 28.97 -25.11
CA THR A 301 15.04 30.30 -24.51
C THR A 301 13.78 30.67 -23.76
N VAL A 302 13.90 31.14 -22.52
CA VAL A 302 12.75 31.47 -21.67
C VAL A 302 12.66 32.99 -21.54
N ASP A 303 11.49 33.56 -21.78
CA ASP A 303 11.30 35.02 -21.80
C ASP A 303 11.69 35.68 -20.47
N ALA A 304 11.48 34.98 -19.36
CA ALA A 304 11.85 35.42 -18.01
C ALA A 304 13.37 35.52 -17.80
N TYR A 305 14.18 34.83 -18.61
CA TYR A 305 15.63 34.76 -18.46
C TYR A 305 16.34 35.02 -19.81
N PRO A 306 16.29 36.27 -20.31
CA PRO A 306 16.91 36.62 -21.59
C PRO A 306 18.42 36.39 -21.54
N GLY A 307 18.96 35.67 -22.54
CA GLY A 307 20.39 35.37 -22.66
C GLY A 307 20.84 34.04 -22.05
N VAL A 308 19.93 33.26 -21.46
CA VAL A 308 20.21 31.88 -21.02
C VAL A 308 19.53 30.91 -22.00
N THR A 309 20.33 30.05 -22.62
CA THR A 309 19.82 28.95 -23.46
C THR A 309 19.86 27.66 -22.67
N PHE A 310 18.71 27.02 -22.53
CA PHE A 310 18.56 25.69 -21.95
C PHE A 310 18.61 24.65 -23.06
N LEU A 311 19.31 23.56 -22.82
CA LEU A 311 19.37 22.43 -23.75
C LEU A 311 18.31 21.41 -23.36
N GLY A 312 17.61 20.90 -24.37
CA GLY A 312 16.68 19.81 -24.22
C GLY A 312 16.65 18.93 -25.46
N HIS A 313 15.84 17.88 -25.38
CA HIS A 313 15.61 16.99 -26.50
C HIS A 313 14.13 16.64 -26.64
N ILE A 314 13.72 16.31 -27.86
CA ILE A 314 12.34 15.93 -28.13
C ILE A 314 12.06 14.59 -27.46
N MET A 315 11.21 14.61 -26.45
CA MET A 315 10.77 13.43 -25.72
C MET A 315 9.63 12.74 -26.46
N ARG A 316 8.67 13.52 -26.96
CA ARG A 316 7.47 12.98 -27.62
C ARG A 316 6.83 13.97 -28.57
N VAL A 317 6.42 13.50 -29.74
CA VAL A 317 5.56 14.23 -30.68
C VAL A 317 4.11 13.80 -30.46
N GLY A 318 3.20 14.76 -30.36
CA GLY A 318 1.77 14.49 -30.19
C GLY A 318 1.16 13.81 -31.44
N ASN A 319 0.22 12.89 -31.23
CA ASN A 319 -0.43 12.14 -32.33
C ASN A 319 -1.69 12.82 -32.87
N ALA A 320 -2.04 14.01 -32.37
CA ALA A 320 -3.26 14.73 -32.74
C ALA A 320 -3.04 16.24 -32.67
N ALA A 321 -3.73 16.98 -33.52
CA ALA A 321 -3.74 18.43 -33.52
C ALA A 321 -4.52 18.99 -32.33
N THR A 322 -4.07 20.12 -31.76
CA THR A 322 -4.62 20.72 -30.54
C THR A 322 -6.12 21.04 -30.63
N ASN A 323 -6.65 21.35 -31.81
CA ASN A 323 -8.07 21.68 -32.01
C ASN A 323 -9.02 20.48 -32.06
N GLN A 324 -8.52 19.23 -32.14
CA GLN A 324 -9.38 18.04 -32.23
C GLN A 324 -10.12 17.73 -30.91
N PHE A 325 -9.61 18.23 -29.78
CA PHE A 325 -10.15 17.98 -28.44
C PHE A 325 -10.70 19.24 -27.75
N ALA A 326 -10.85 20.36 -28.48
CA ALA A 326 -11.41 21.58 -27.92
C ALA A 326 -12.93 21.42 -27.67
N LEU A 327 -13.39 21.74 -26.45
CA LEU A 327 -14.82 21.72 -26.08
C LEU A 327 -15.68 22.66 -26.95
N LEU A 328 -15.06 23.71 -27.47
CA LEU A 328 -15.61 24.60 -28.49
C LEU A 328 -14.60 24.64 -29.63
N PRO A 329 -14.75 23.82 -30.69
CA PRO A 329 -14.00 24.07 -31.91
C PRO A 329 -14.37 25.47 -32.41
N SER A 330 -13.47 26.15 -33.12
CA SER A 330 -13.77 27.43 -33.77
C SER A 330 -14.15 27.18 -35.24
N PRO A 331 -15.35 26.65 -35.58
CA PRO A 331 -15.78 26.65 -36.96
C PRO A 331 -16.03 28.09 -37.38
N ASN A 332 -15.48 28.46 -38.52
CA ASN A 332 -15.65 29.77 -39.14
C ASN A 332 -17.17 30.08 -39.28
N PRO A 333 -17.70 31.18 -38.69
CA PRO A 333 -19.15 31.47 -38.64
C PRO A 333 -19.81 31.74 -40.01
N SER A 334 -19.04 31.75 -41.10
CA SER A 334 -19.46 32.25 -42.42
C SER A 334 -19.56 31.19 -43.51
N GLY A 335 -19.44 29.89 -43.19
CA GLY A 335 -19.61 28.80 -44.16
C GLY A 335 -18.52 28.64 -45.23
N ASN A 336 -17.50 29.52 -45.27
CA ASN A 336 -16.33 29.36 -46.12
C ASN A 336 -15.23 28.56 -45.41
N PHE A 337 -14.86 27.40 -45.97
CA PHE A 337 -13.75 26.57 -45.50
C PHE A 337 -12.42 27.29 -45.78
N THR A 338 -11.82 27.89 -44.76
CA THR A 338 -10.45 28.42 -44.84
C THR A 338 -9.53 27.42 -44.17
N LYS A 339 -8.52 26.90 -44.90
CA LYS A 339 -7.52 25.99 -44.34
C LYS A 339 -6.65 26.76 -43.34
N ILE A 340 -6.87 26.51 -42.05
CA ILE A 340 -6.03 27.06 -40.97
C ILE A 340 -4.99 26.01 -40.60
N THR A 341 -3.72 26.40 -40.54
CA THR A 341 -2.62 25.53 -40.13
C THR A 341 -2.86 25.06 -38.70
N GLN A 342 -2.97 23.74 -38.52
CA GLN A 342 -3.11 23.15 -37.21
C GLN A 342 -1.75 23.10 -36.50
N ARG A 343 -1.79 22.96 -35.17
CA ARG A 343 -0.60 22.80 -34.35
C ARG A 343 -0.62 21.45 -33.67
N VAL A 344 0.55 20.85 -33.56
CA VAL A 344 0.76 19.56 -32.89
C VAL A 344 1.64 19.80 -31.67
N PRO A 345 1.20 19.40 -30.46
CA PRO A 345 1.99 19.58 -29.26
C PRO A 345 3.18 18.63 -29.25
N VAL A 346 4.37 19.18 -29.09
CA VAL A 346 5.63 18.45 -28.95
C VAL A 346 6.17 18.67 -27.55
N ARG A 347 6.44 17.58 -26.84
CA ARG A 347 7.04 17.61 -25.50
C ARG A 347 8.54 17.47 -25.61
N ILE A 348 9.24 18.43 -24.99
CA ILE A 348 10.69 18.56 -25.02
C ILE A 348 11.17 18.42 -23.57
N ALA A 349 11.97 17.40 -23.29
CA ALA A 349 12.58 17.21 -21.98
C ALA A 349 13.78 18.16 -21.80
N LEU A 350 13.96 18.68 -20.60
CA LEU A 350 15.12 19.50 -20.23
C LEU A 350 16.28 18.58 -19.85
N ASP A 351 17.46 18.75 -20.47
CA ASP A 351 18.63 17.90 -20.20
C ASP A 351 19.21 18.15 -18.80
N ARG A 352 19.02 19.37 -18.28
CA ARG A 352 19.42 19.76 -16.92
C ARG A 352 18.25 20.45 -16.23
N PRO A 353 17.74 19.90 -15.12
CA PRO A 353 16.73 20.59 -14.33
C PRO A 353 17.34 21.85 -13.71
N ASP A 354 16.60 22.95 -13.80
CA ASP A 354 16.98 24.24 -13.23
C ASP A 354 15.81 24.76 -12.39
N THR A 355 16.07 25.02 -11.11
CA THR A 355 15.05 25.43 -10.13
C THR A 355 14.49 26.83 -10.40
N ARG A 356 15.10 27.60 -11.31
CA ARG A 356 14.60 28.89 -11.75
C ARG A 356 13.39 28.77 -12.69
N LEU A 357 13.24 27.63 -13.35
CA LEU A 357 12.14 27.37 -14.27
C LEU A 357 10.87 27.05 -13.48
N LYS A 358 9.76 27.66 -13.87
CA LYS A 358 8.46 27.49 -13.22
C LYS A 358 7.41 27.10 -14.25
N PRO A 359 6.45 26.23 -13.90
CA PRO A 359 5.29 25.97 -14.75
C PRO A 359 4.59 27.28 -15.16
N GLY A 360 4.20 27.37 -16.42
CA GLY A 360 3.50 28.54 -16.98
C GLY A 360 4.39 29.62 -17.57
N LEU A 361 5.72 29.55 -17.44
CA LEU A 361 6.63 30.48 -18.13
C LEU A 361 6.61 30.24 -19.65
N MET A 362 6.60 31.32 -20.43
CA MET A 362 6.67 31.27 -21.89
C MET A 362 8.10 31.05 -22.36
N ALA A 363 8.24 30.28 -23.44
CA ALA A 363 9.51 29.93 -24.02
C ALA A 363 9.46 29.96 -25.54
N GLU A 364 10.62 30.20 -26.13
CA GLU A 364 10.88 30.00 -27.55
C GLU A 364 11.76 28.75 -27.70
N VAL A 365 11.40 27.89 -28.64
CA VAL A 365 12.14 26.67 -28.95
C VAL A 365 12.73 26.74 -30.34
N ASN A 366 13.98 26.33 -30.45
CA ASN A 366 14.68 26.20 -31.70
C ASN A 366 15.14 24.75 -31.88
N ILE A 367 14.45 24.01 -32.76
CA ILE A 367 14.66 22.59 -32.99
C ILE A 367 15.66 22.42 -34.13
N ASN A 368 16.77 21.72 -33.87
CA ASN A 368 17.71 21.36 -34.92
C ASN A 368 17.19 20.16 -35.71
N VAL A 369 16.86 20.39 -36.98
CA VAL A 369 16.36 19.40 -37.95
C VAL A 369 17.41 19.00 -38.99
N ALA A 370 18.66 19.42 -38.82
CA ALA A 370 19.77 18.86 -39.59
C ALA A 370 20.10 17.46 -39.09
N ASN A 371 19.84 16.46 -39.93
CA ASN A 371 20.36 15.10 -39.74
C ASN A 371 21.89 15.05 -39.78
#